data_AF-A0A645F017-F1
#
_entry.id   AF-A0A645F017-F1
#
_cell.length_a   1.000
_cell.length_b   1.000
_cell.length_c   1.000
_cell.angle_alpha   90.00
_cell.angle_beta   90.00
_cell.angle_gamma   90.00
#
_symmetry.space_group_name_H-M   'P 1'
#
loop_
_entity.id
_entity.type
_entity.pdbx_description
1 polymer ?
#
loop_
_entity_poly.entity_id
_entity_poly.type
_entity_poly.pdbx_seq_one_letter_code
_entity_poly.pdbx_strand_id
1 'polypeptide(L)'
;MLLHSMEPYATMPEVHLAETIYTDPRSPVAVDSKMYKVGTPDENSPVLFTTNFALTYYTVESDLASNGINCWLLAVNTDGIGVEAAAAGGQLSADKVKDSFEKSGFDIHKDVTHNTVVIPGLAARLQGDLEDKLGSKVLVGPMDSGRLPGWMEKNWPPKK
;
A
#
# COMPACT_ATOMS: atom_id res chain seq x y z
N MET A 1 15.06 22.88 -23.02
CA MET A 1 14.84 21.79 -23.98
C MET A 1 13.90 22.31 -25.06
N LEU A 2 14.23 22.13 -26.34
CA LEU A 2 13.32 22.44 -27.44
C LEU A 2 12.79 21.11 -27.99
N LEU A 3 11.48 20.90 -27.91
CA LEU A 3 10.82 19.70 -28.41
C LEU A 3 10.16 19.98 -29.76
N HIS A 4 10.18 19.00 -30.66
CA HIS A 4 9.53 19.08 -31.97
C HIS A 4 8.07 18.59 -31.96
N SER A 5 7.60 18.05 -30.83
CA SER A 5 6.22 17.62 -30.62
C SER A 5 5.74 18.02 -29.24
N MET A 6 4.46 18.39 -29.14
CA MET A 6 3.74 18.71 -27.90
C MET A 6 2.73 17.62 -27.53
N GLU A 7 2.74 16.49 -28.25
CA GLU A 7 1.80 15.41 -27.98
C GLU A 7 2.13 14.71 -26.65
N PRO A 8 1.13 14.25 -25.88
CA PRO A 8 1.35 13.71 -24.53
C PRO A 8 2.36 12.57 -24.46
N TYR A 9 2.38 11.69 -25.45
CA TYR A 9 3.31 10.56 -25.50
C TYR A 9 4.77 10.99 -25.67
N ALA A 10 5.02 12.18 -26.24
CA ALA A 10 6.35 12.74 -26.42
C ALA A 10 6.77 13.60 -25.22
N THR A 11 5.84 14.31 -24.59
CA THR A 11 6.15 15.23 -23.48
C THR A 11 6.16 14.56 -22.11
N MET A 12 5.31 13.55 -21.86
CA MET A 12 5.22 12.88 -20.55
C MET A 12 6.54 12.24 -20.11
N PRO A 13 7.27 11.48 -20.96
CA PRO A 13 8.54 10.89 -20.56
C PRO A 13 9.59 11.93 -20.17
N GLU A 14 9.64 13.06 -20.89
CA GLU A 14 10.60 14.13 -20.62
C GLU A 14 10.32 14.86 -19.30
N VAL A 15 9.05 15.16 -19.03
CA VAL A 15 8.65 15.78 -17.76
C VAL A 15 8.92 14.83 -16.59
N HIS A 16 8.57 13.54 -16.73
CA HIS A 16 8.81 12.54 -15.70
C HIS A 16 10.31 12.27 -15.46
N LEU A 17 11.11 12.28 -16.52
CA LEU A 17 12.57 12.15 -16.43
C LEU A 17 13.17 13.35 -15.70
N ALA A 18 12.76 14.56 -16.06
CA ALA A 18 13.22 15.76 -15.37
C ALA A 18 12.87 15.71 -13.87
N GLU A 19 11.62 15.35 -13.53
CA GLU A 19 11.19 15.19 -12.14
C GLU A 19 12.05 14.18 -11.39
N THR A 20 12.32 13.02 -12.01
CA THR A 20 13.14 11.96 -11.39
C THR A 20 14.60 12.39 -11.20
N ILE A 21 15.20 13.08 -12.18
CA ILE A 21 16.60 13.52 -12.13
C ILE A 21 16.82 14.66 -11.13
N TYR A 22 15.86 15.58 -11.01
CA TYR A 22 15.98 16.74 -10.13
C TYR A 22 15.46 16.48 -8.70
N THR A 23 14.96 15.28 -8.41
CA THR A 23 14.60 14.87 -7.05
C THR A 23 15.85 14.64 -6.20
N ASP A 24 15.86 15.11 -4.95
CA ASP A 24 17.00 14.90 -4.04
C ASP A 24 17.19 13.40 -3.73
N PRO A 25 18.33 12.80 -4.12
CA PRO A 25 18.57 11.38 -3.88
C PRO A 25 18.72 11.01 -2.40
N ARG A 26 18.89 11.99 -1.50
CA ARG A 26 19.05 11.74 -0.05
C ARG A 26 17.72 11.65 0.69
N SER A 27 16.67 12.24 0.15
CA SER A 27 15.36 12.29 0.81
C SER A 27 14.32 11.60 -0.07
N PRO A 28 13.94 10.36 0.26
CA PRO A 28 12.88 9.68 -0.45
C PRO A 28 11.58 10.49 -0.39
N VAL A 29 10.86 10.53 -1.51
CA VAL A 29 9.53 11.14 -1.56
C VAL A 29 8.55 10.21 -0.83
N ALA A 30 7.93 10.71 0.23
CA ALA A 30 7.04 9.94 1.08
C ALA A 30 5.65 10.58 1.17
N VAL A 31 4.63 9.75 1.37
CA VAL A 31 3.27 10.17 1.70
C VAL A 31 3.06 10.23 3.21
N ASP A 32 2.06 10.99 3.64
CA ASP A 32 1.67 11.02 5.05
C ASP A 32 1.23 9.63 5.50
N SER A 33 1.73 9.19 6.66
CA SER A 33 1.34 7.92 7.25
C SER A 33 -0.03 8.05 7.91
N LYS A 34 -1.05 7.53 7.23
CA LYS A 34 -2.44 7.51 7.69
C LYS A 34 -3.23 6.40 6.98
N MET A 35 -4.46 6.19 7.43
CA MET A 35 -5.42 5.35 6.72
C MET A 35 -6.05 6.14 5.58
N TYR A 36 -5.97 5.61 4.37
CA TYR A 36 -6.58 6.17 3.17
C TYR A 36 -7.81 5.35 2.76
N LYS A 37 -8.79 6.05 2.19
CA LYS A 37 -9.98 5.44 1.60
C LYS A 37 -9.78 5.39 0.09
N VAL A 38 -9.78 4.20 -0.48
CA VAL A 38 -9.78 4.01 -1.94
C VAL A 38 -11.23 3.74 -2.36
N GLY A 39 -11.77 4.61 -3.23
CA GLY A 39 -13.18 4.59 -3.61
C GLY A 39 -14.12 4.89 -2.44
N THR A 40 -15.15 4.08 -2.26
CA THR A 40 -16.14 4.20 -1.19
C THR A 40 -16.15 2.94 -0.31
N PRO A 41 -15.15 2.76 0.57
CA PRO A 41 -15.07 1.57 1.41
C PRO A 41 -16.15 1.55 2.50
N ASP A 42 -16.65 0.35 2.77
CA ASP A 42 -17.63 0.01 3.81
C ASP A 42 -17.02 -0.93 4.88
N GLU A 43 -17.84 -1.41 5.81
CA GLU A 43 -17.44 -2.33 6.89
C GLU A 43 -17.04 -3.74 6.40
N ASN A 44 -17.35 -4.09 5.14
CA ASN A 44 -17.00 -5.37 4.52
C ASN A 44 -15.81 -5.25 3.55
N SER A 45 -15.30 -4.04 3.37
CA SER A 45 -14.25 -3.73 2.41
C SER A 45 -12.89 -4.15 2.94
N PRO A 46 -12.01 -4.73 2.09
CA PRO A 46 -10.72 -5.24 2.52
C PRO A 46 -9.84 -4.13 3.11
N VAL A 47 -9.06 -4.52 4.12
CA VAL A 47 -8.04 -3.68 4.74
C VAL A 47 -6.68 -4.13 4.23
N LEU A 48 -6.00 -3.26 3.50
CA LEU A 48 -4.65 -3.46 2.99
C LEU A 48 -3.70 -2.49 3.68
N PHE A 49 -2.43 -2.86 3.78
CA PHE A 49 -1.39 -1.88 4.09
C PHE A 49 -0.26 -1.92 3.08
N THR A 50 0.40 -0.78 2.95
CA THR A 50 1.60 -0.57 2.15
C THR A 50 2.56 0.34 2.90
N THR A 51 3.73 0.60 2.35
CA THR A 51 4.68 1.56 2.91
C THR A 51 4.38 2.98 2.46
N ASN A 52 4.87 3.98 3.19
CA ASN A 52 4.68 5.39 2.86
C ASN A 52 5.63 5.90 1.76
N PHE A 53 6.35 5.03 1.05
CA PHE A 53 7.11 5.43 -0.12
C PHE A 53 6.15 5.84 -1.24
N ALA A 54 6.26 7.06 -1.76
CA ALA A 54 5.25 7.64 -2.64
C ALA A 54 4.98 6.80 -3.88
N LEU A 55 6.03 6.30 -4.54
CA LEU A 55 5.86 5.43 -5.71
C LEU A 55 5.13 4.14 -5.37
N THR A 56 5.42 3.50 -4.23
CA THR A 56 4.71 2.30 -3.81
C THR A 56 3.25 2.60 -3.48
N TYR A 57 2.99 3.66 -2.71
CA TYR A 57 1.63 4.02 -2.31
C TYR A 57 0.74 4.33 -3.52
N TYR A 58 1.18 5.24 -4.39
CA TYR A 58 0.38 5.65 -5.55
C TYR A 58 0.21 4.52 -6.58
N THR A 59 1.18 3.62 -6.71
CA THR A 59 1.03 2.45 -7.59
C THR A 59 -0.07 1.53 -7.06
N VAL A 60 -0.06 1.22 -5.76
CA VAL A 60 -1.09 0.39 -5.13
C VAL A 60 -2.46 1.06 -5.18
N GLU A 61 -2.54 2.34 -4.85
CA GLU A 61 -3.79 3.12 -4.86
C GLU A 61 -4.38 3.21 -6.27
N SER A 62 -3.55 3.51 -7.28
CA SER A 62 -3.97 3.56 -8.68
C SER A 62 -4.48 2.22 -9.18
N ASP A 63 -3.82 1.10 -8.83
CA ASP A 63 -4.27 -0.23 -9.22
C ASP A 63 -5.60 -0.61 -8.57
N LEU A 64 -5.80 -0.27 -7.30
CA LEU A 64 -7.06 -0.52 -6.60
C LEU A 64 -8.20 0.33 -7.17
N ALA A 65 -7.96 1.63 -7.39
CA ALA A 65 -8.93 2.57 -7.93
C ALA A 65 -9.32 2.23 -9.38
N SER A 66 -8.35 1.92 -10.24
CA SER A 66 -8.59 1.60 -11.66
C SER A 66 -9.39 0.32 -11.87
N ASN A 67 -9.36 -0.59 -10.89
CA ASN A 67 -10.11 -1.84 -10.92
C ASN A 67 -11.42 -1.77 -10.12
N GLY A 68 -11.80 -0.59 -9.62
CA GLY A 68 -13.06 -0.39 -8.87
C GLY A 68 -13.11 -1.12 -7.54
N ILE A 69 -11.95 -1.41 -6.93
CA ILE A 69 -11.85 -2.11 -5.65
C ILE A 69 -11.95 -1.08 -4.53
N ASN A 70 -13.07 -1.06 -3.81
CA ASN A 70 -13.24 -0.23 -2.63
C ASN A 70 -12.49 -0.87 -1.45
N CYS A 71 -11.58 -0.13 -0.84
CA CYS A 71 -10.78 -0.68 0.27
C CYS A 71 -10.20 0.39 1.19
N TRP A 72 -9.79 -0.07 2.37
CA TRP A 72 -9.00 0.70 3.32
C TRP A 72 -7.52 0.44 3.04
N LEU A 73 -6.73 1.49 2.81
CA LEU A 73 -5.30 1.40 2.50
C LEU A 73 -4.48 2.16 3.55
N LEU A 74 -3.79 1.44 4.42
CA LEU A 74 -2.89 2.02 5.41
C LEU A 74 -1.50 2.28 4.81
N ALA A 75 -1.03 3.53 4.88
CA ALA A 75 0.36 3.86 4.58
C ALA A 75 1.20 3.81 5.87
N VAL A 76 2.02 2.78 6.02
CA VAL A 76 2.90 2.59 7.19
C VAL A 76 4.16 3.43 7.03
N ASN A 77 4.54 4.18 8.07
CA ASN A 77 5.76 4.98 8.02
C ASN A 77 7.03 4.10 8.04
N THR A 78 7.72 4.05 6.92
CA THR A 78 9.00 3.36 6.72
C THR A 78 10.11 4.31 6.28
N ASP A 79 9.97 5.61 6.58
CA ASP A 79 10.89 6.66 6.16
C ASP A 79 11.01 6.77 4.62
N GLY A 80 9.91 6.46 3.91
CA GLY A 80 9.87 6.51 2.45
C GLY A 80 10.62 5.35 1.77
N ILE A 81 10.78 4.21 2.44
CA ILE A 81 11.43 3.01 1.88
C ILE A 81 10.36 2.06 1.32
N GLY A 82 10.65 1.45 0.16
CA GLY A 82 9.79 0.44 -0.46
C GLY A 82 9.61 -0.84 0.39
N VAL A 83 8.56 -1.61 0.09
CA VAL A 83 8.11 -2.75 0.91
C VAL A 83 9.21 -3.77 1.23
N GLU A 84 9.90 -4.28 0.21
CA GLU A 84 10.88 -5.36 0.38
C GLU A 84 12.10 -4.90 1.20
N ALA A 85 12.63 -3.72 0.86
CA ALA A 85 13.76 -3.12 1.55
C ALA A 85 13.41 -2.75 3.00
N ALA A 86 12.23 -2.18 3.24
CA ALA A 86 11.76 -1.83 4.57
C ALA A 86 11.54 -3.07 5.44
N ALA A 87 11.00 -4.14 4.86
CA ALA A 87 10.85 -5.41 5.56
C ALA A 87 12.22 -6.05 5.88
N ALA A 88 13.24 -5.84 5.03
CA ALA A 88 14.56 -6.44 5.20
C ALA A 88 15.42 -5.66 6.20
N GLY A 89 15.33 -4.33 6.17
CA GLY A 89 16.01 -3.44 7.11
C GLY A 89 15.30 -3.28 8.46
N GLY A 90 14.13 -3.91 8.64
CA GLY A 90 13.36 -3.85 9.89
C GLY A 90 12.57 -2.55 10.09
N GLN A 91 12.58 -1.64 9.12
CA GLN A 91 11.72 -0.44 9.15
C GLN A 91 10.24 -0.78 8.98
N LEU A 92 9.92 -1.95 8.40
CA LEU A 92 8.58 -2.52 8.38
C LEU A 92 8.57 -3.76 9.29
N SER A 93 7.96 -3.60 10.47
CA SER A 93 7.81 -4.65 11.48
C SER A 93 6.37 -4.75 11.95
N ALA A 94 5.99 -5.88 12.55
CA ALA A 94 4.65 -6.08 13.05
C ALA A 94 4.25 -5.05 14.13
N ASP A 95 5.20 -4.59 14.96
CA ASP A 95 4.96 -3.49 15.92
C ASP A 95 4.64 -2.19 15.22
N LYS A 96 5.45 -1.80 14.24
CA LYS A 96 5.24 -0.53 13.51
C LYS A 96 3.93 -0.52 12.74
N VAL A 97 3.51 -1.66 12.20
CA VAL A 97 2.21 -1.78 11.53
C VAL A 97 1.08 -1.58 12.54
N LYS A 98 1.14 -2.24 13.71
CA LYS A 98 0.16 -2.06 14.79
C LYS A 98 0.12 -0.60 15.28
N ASP A 99 1.28 -0.01 15.54
CA ASP A 99 1.38 1.40 15.93
C ASP A 99 0.78 2.34 14.86
N SER A 100 0.92 1.98 13.58
CA SER A 100 0.35 2.76 12.47
C SER A 100 -1.17 2.64 12.41
N PHE A 101 -1.74 1.46 12.69
CA PHE A 101 -3.19 1.31 12.86
C PHE A 101 -3.70 2.17 14.01
N GLU A 102 -3.07 2.09 15.19
CA GLU A 102 -3.43 2.87 16.37
C GLU A 102 -3.35 4.38 16.11
N LYS A 103 -2.25 4.87 15.50
CA LYS A 103 -2.08 6.29 15.14
C LYS A 103 -3.08 6.76 14.10
N SER A 104 -3.50 5.88 13.20
CA SER A 104 -4.52 6.21 12.18
C SER A 104 -5.93 6.29 12.76
N GLY A 105 -6.13 5.87 14.02
CA GLY A 105 -7.43 5.84 14.66
C GLY A 105 -8.38 4.78 14.08
N PHE A 106 -7.84 3.79 13.38
CA PHE A 106 -8.60 2.72 12.74
C PHE A 106 -8.42 1.42 13.54
N ASP A 107 -9.52 0.89 14.05
CA ASP A 107 -9.55 -0.34 14.83
C ASP A 107 -10.17 -1.45 13.98
N ILE A 108 -9.34 -2.41 13.56
CA ILE A 108 -9.76 -3.54 12.72
C ILE A 108 -10.92 -4.33 13.34
N HIS A 109 -11.05 -4.35 14.68
CA HIS A 109 -12.13 -5.11 15.35
C HIS A 109 -13.44 -4.33 15.44
N LYS A 110 -13.44 -3.02 15.15
CA LYS A 110 -14.62 -2.15 15.26
C LYS A 110 -15.08 -1.60 13.92
N ASP A 111 -14.15 -1.26 13.04
CA ASP A 111 -14.42 -0.58 11.78
C ASP A 111 -14.69 -1.56 10.62
N VAL A 112 -14.32 -2.84 10.77
CA VAL A 112 -14.62 -3.90 9.79
C VAL A 112 -15.16 -5.16 10.45
N THR A 113 -15.98 -5.91 9.73
CA THR A 113 -16.66 -7.11 10.25
C THR A 113 -15.84 -8.39 10.13
N HIS A 114 -14.86 -8.41 9.21
CA HIS A 114 -14.13 -9.61 8.82
C HIS A 114 -12.79 -9.80 9.56
N ASN A 115 -12.35 -8.82 10.37
CA ASN A 115 -11.10 -8.82 11.14
C ASN A 115 -9.91 -9.43 10.37
N THR A 116 -9.75 -9.02 9.11
CA THR A 116 -8.79 -9.61 8.17
C THR A 116 -7.99 -8.48 7.52
N VAL A 117 -6.67 -8.62 7.51
CA VAL A 117 -5.74 -7.67 6.89
C VAL A 117 -4.97 -8.35 5.76
N VAL A 118 -4.86 -7.68 4.62
CA VAL A 118 -4.06 -8.15 3.48
C VAL A 118 -2.67 -7.51 3.54
N ILE A 119 -1.64 -8.35 3.61
CA ILE A 119 -0.25 -7.91 3.55
C ILE A 119 0.29 -7.96 2.13
N PRO A 120 1.24 -7.08 1.76
CA PRO A 120 1.99 -7.23 0.52
C PRO A 120 2.72 -8.57 0.45
N GLY A 121 2.77 -9.22 -0.72
CA GLY A 121 3.45 -10.51 -0.88
C GLY A 121 4.95 -10.46 -0.55
N LEU A 122 5.61 -9.31 -0.80
CA LEU A 122 7.02 -9.09 -0.45
C LEU A 122 7.26 -9.00 1.07
N ALA A 123 6.19 -8.83 1.86
CA ALA A 123 6.22 -8.79 3.32
C ALA A 123 5.68 -10.09 3.96
N ALA A 124 5.50 -11.17 3.18
CA ALA A 124 4.92 -12.45 3.65
C ALA A 124 5.58 -13.01 4.92
N ARG A 125 6.88 -12.78 5.12
CA ARG A 125 7.61 -13.19 6.33
C ARG A 125 7.05 -12.61 7.64
N LEU A 126 6.34 -11.48 7.58
CA LEU A 126 5.77 -10.80 8.75
C LEU A 126 4.40 -11.37 9.14
N GLN A 127 3.85 -12.33 8.38
CA GLN A 127 2.49 -12.85 8.58
C GLN A 127 2.27 -13.35 10.01
N GLY A 128 3.12 -14.24 10.52
CA GLY A 128 2.95 -14.83 11.86
C GLY A 128 3.00 -13.76 12.96
N ASP A 129 4.03 -12.91 12.95
CA ASP A 129 4.19 -11.85 13.94
C ASP A 129 3.04 -10.82 13.91
N LEU A 130 2.46 -10.57 12.73
CA LEU A 130 1.31 -9.68 12.57
C LEU A 130 0.01 -10.32 13.08
N GLU A 131 -0.21 -11.60 12.82
CA GLU A 131 -1.38 -12.33 13.33
C GLU A 131 -1.38 -12.33 14.86
N ASP A 132 -0.22 -12.58 15.48
CA ASP A 132 -0.08 -12.57 16.94
C ASP A 132 -0.30 -11.18 17.55
N LYS A 133 0.14 -10.11 16.88
CA LYS A 133 0.04 -8.74 17.42
C LYS A 133 -1.29 -8.05 17.18
N LEU A 134 -1.91 -8.28 16.01
CA LEU A 134 -3.20 -7.69 15.65
C LEU A 134 -4.38 -8.56 16.11
N GLY A 135 -4.14 -9.83 16.46
CA GLY A 135 -5.19 -10.78 16.79
C GLY A 135 -6.22 -10.95 15.67
N SER A 136 -5.80 -10.69 14.43
CA SER A 136 -6.62 -10.62 13.23
C SER A 136 -6.06 -11.58 12.20
N LYS A 137 -6.90 -12.10 11.31
CA LYS A 137 -6.47 -13.00 10.24
C LYS A 137 -5.63 -12.22 9.23
N VAL A 138 -4.47 -12.74 8.84
CA VAL A 138 -3.62 -12.09 7.85
C VAL A 138 -3.59 -12.90 6.57
N LEU A 139 -3.89 -12.25 5.45
CA LEU A 139 -3.83 -12.85 4.12
C LEU A 139 -2.64 -12.29 3.34
N VAL A 140 -1.87 -13.18 2.72
CA VAL A 140 -0.76 -12.80 1.85
C VAL A 140 -1.29 -12.40 0.47
N GLY A 141 -1.16 -11.12 0.15
CA GLY A 141 -1.45 -10.56 -1.16
C GLY A 141 -0.41 -10.94 -2.23
N PRO A 142 -0.61 -10.51 -3.48
CA PRO A 142 0.37 -10.72 -4.53
C PRO A 142 1.66 -9.93 -4.29
N MET A 143 2.74 -10.32 -4.97
CA MET A 143 4.01 -9.57 -4.96
C MET A 143 3.91 -8.23 -5.71
N ASP A 144 2.97 -8.13 -6.65
CA ASP A 144 2.75 -6.98 -7.52
C ASP A 144 1.29 -6.52 -7.39
N SER A 145 1.08 -5.22 -7.22
CA SER A 145 -0.26 -4.63 -7.04
C SER A 145 -1.13 -4.77 -8.28
N GLY A 146 -0.55 -4.85 -9.48
CA GLY A 146 -1.32 -5.07 -10.71
C GLY A 146 -2.04 -6.43 -10.74
N ARG A 147 -1.67 -7.36 -9.86
CA ARG A 147 -2.31 -8.68 -9.71
C ARG A 147 -3.35 -8.73 -8.60
N LEU A 148 -3.59 -7.62 -7.89
CA LEU A 148 -4.62 -7.52 -6.86
C LEU A 148 -6.02 -7.90 -7.36
N PRO A 149 -6.48 -7.48 -8.55
CA PRO A 149 -7.84 -7.81 -9.01
C PRO A 149 -8.08 -9.32 -9.09
N GLY A 150 -7.19 -10.05 -9.77
CA GLY A 150 -7.29 -11.51 -9.88
C GLY A 150 -7.03 -12.26 -8.57
N TRP A 151 -6.33 -11.63 -7.62
CA TRP A 151 -6.18 -12.18 -6.26
C TRP A 151 -7.46 -11.98 -5.43
N MET A 152 -8.09 -10.81 -5.53
CA MET A 152 -9.34 -10.48 -4.84
C MET A 152 -10.47 -11.41 -5.29
N GLU A 153 -10.63 -11.68 -6.59
CA GLU A 153 -11.66 -12.59 -7.10
C GLU A 153 -11.58 -14.01 -6.51
N LYS A 154 -10.38 -14.49 -6.17
CA LYS A 154 -10.15 -15.86 -5.70
C LYS A 154 -10.18 -15.98 -4.18
N ASN A 155 -9.73 -14.94 -3.48
CA ASN A 155 -9.46 -14.98 -2.04
C ASN A 155 -10.39 -14.08 -1.22
N TRP A 156 -11.19 -13.22 -1.87
CA TRP A 156 -12.12 -12.30 -1.23
C TRP A 156 -13.57 -12.55 -1.69
N PRO A 157 -14.57 -12.56 -0.79
CA PRO A 157 -14.49 -12.34 0.65
C PRO A 157 -13.85 -13.53 1.41
N PRO A 158 -13.17 -13.28 2.54
CA PRO A 158 -12.52 -14.33 3.33
C PRO A 158 -13.59 -15.32 3.81
N LYS A 159 -13.37 -16.62 3.54
CA LYS A 159 -14.23 -17.67 4.11
C LYS A 159 -14.16 -17.56 5.65
N LYS A 160 -15.33 -17.43 6.28
CA LYS A 160 -15.52 -17.41 7.74
C LYS A 160 -14.88 -18.63 8.38
#